data_AF-A0A0R1PFW4-F1
#
_entry.id   AF-A0A0R1PFW4-F1
#
_cell.length_a   1.000
_cell.length_b   1.000
_cell.length_c   1.000
_cell.angle_alpha   90.00
_cell.angle_beta   90.00
_cell.angle_gamma   90.00
#
_symmetry.space_group_name_H-M   'P 1'
#
loop_
_entity.id
_entity.type
_entity.pdbx_description
1 polymer ?
#
loop_
_entity_poly.entity_id
_entity_poly.type
_entity_poly.pdbx_seq_one_letter_code
_entity_poly.pdbx_strand_id
1 'polypeptide(L)'
;MASAVVLAMLLTGCGSATTSSQKTSSSSSSTKTAKQHSSAKKTSKKAQSTAAGQSSQAAQSSASQSSTSNGSTSSVASSSSAAAKSTTDNSAAGQIKTSAVNPAGSDAQRLAAFNQSIRAQLGNVLLPTTPGLATTNGHLNVRYSGNANSYTIYYSVGYTAKRLNDPTLSSQTPYLILSKKTYASKAAAAQAIRHYDDSSTAGLPTVDLGHGLTGTIDAGAGQRYLTWKEGHWQLTVHAAAVNGEDPVPTARHIVELLEQFYLPAPDDRGTGTFEVSVGDGQRPQVLTWMRGNVVYTMEAHSIDTLVQMAASLK
;
A
#
# COMPACT_ATOMS: atom_id res chain seq x y z
N MET A 1 -6.25 22.03 -57.72
CA MET A 1 -5.05 21.45 -58.35
C MET A 1 -4.64 20.28 -57.45
N ALA A 2 -4.71 19.03 -57.90
CA ALA A 2 -3.70 18.37 -58.76
C ALA A 2 -2.32 18.33 -58.07
N SER A 3 -1.67 17.19 -57.85
CA SER A 3 -1.90 15.83 -58.41
C SER A 3 -1.80 14.71 -57.37
N ALA A 4 -2.35 13.54 -57.71
CA ALA A 4 -2.04 12.28 -57.05
C ALA A 4 -0.87 11.57 -57.75
N VAL A 5 -0.12 10.77 -57.02
CA VAL A 5 0.73 9.70 -57.58
C VAL A 5 0.45 8.42 -56.82
N VAL A 6 -0.18 7.46 -57.50
CA VAL A 6 -0.24 6.06 -57.07
C VAL A 6 0.96 5.35 -57.70
N LEU A 7 1.68 4.55 -56.93
CA LEU A 7 2.62 3.57 -57.47
C LEU A 7 2.36 2.21 -56.82
N ALA A 8 1.82 1.29 -57.62
CA ALA A 8 1.74 -0.12 -57.29
C ALA A 8 2.77 -0.87 -58.14
N MET A 9 3.41 -1.88 -57.55
CA MET A 9 4.12 -2.93 -58.28
C MET A 9 3.64 -4.30 -57.80
N LEU A 10 3.81 -5.31 -58.65
CA LEU A 10 2.97 -6.51 -58.69
C LEU A 10 3.81 -7.76 -58.99
N LEU A 11 3.42 -8.89 -58.38
CA LEU A 11 3.76 -10.27 -58.78
C LEU A 11 5.27 -10.64 -58.61
N THR A 12 5.73 -11.90 -58.56
CA THR A 12 5.07 -13.23 -58.64
C THR A 12 5.91 -14.28 -57.87
N GLY A 13 5.35 -15.43 -57.48
CA GLY A 13 6.12 -16.62 -57.10
C GLY A 13 5.34 -17.68 -56.31
N CYS A 14 5.26 -18.92 -56.81
CA CYS A 14 4.53 -20.02 -56.15
C CYS A 14 5.25 -21.38 -56.22
N GLY A 15 5.05 -22.19 -55.17
CA GLY A 15 5.24 -23.65 -55.13
C GLY A 15 6.65 -24.17 -54.78
N SER A 16 6.85 -25.45 -54.47
CA SER A 16 5.92 -26.54 -54.07
C SER A 16 6.71 -27.82 -53.72
N ALA A 17 6.18 -28.69 -52.84
CA ALA A 17 6.59 -30.10 -52.63
C ALA A 17 8.03 -30.36 -52.04
N THR A 18 8.43 -31.53 -51.51
CA THR A 18 7.74 -32.66 -50.81
C THR A 18 8.77 -33.56 -50.06
N THR A 19 8.34 -34.14 -48.94
CA THR A 19 8.83 -35.33 -48.17
C THR A 19 10.10 -36.11 -48.60
N SER A 20 11.05 -36.27 -47.66
CA SER A 20 11.67 -37.56 -47.20
C SER A 20 12.76 -37.29 -46.13
N SER A 21 13.17 -38.13 -45.16
CA SER A 21 12.78 -39.42 -44.56
C SER A 21 14.00 -40.36 -44.42
N GLN A 22 14.53 -40.51 -43.19
CA GLN A 22 15.36 -41.61 -42.60
C GLN A 22 16.39 -41.02 -41.60
N LYS A 23 16.66 -41.52 -40.38
CA LYS A 23 16.47 -42.80 -39.64
C LYS A 23 17.72 -43.71 -39.60
N THR A 24 18.49 -43.59 -38.51
CA THR A 24 19.44 -44.61 -38.00
C THR A 24 19.24 -44.79 -36.48
N SER A 25 19.80 -45.85 -35.87
CA SER A 25 19.35 -46.35 -34.55
C SER A 25 20.44 -47.12 -33.77
N SER A 26 20.91 -46.58 -32.64
CA SER A 26 21.75 -47.28 -31.65
C SER A 26 21.87 -46.50 -30.32
N SER A 27 22.34 -47.06 -29.19
CA SER A 27 21.89 -48.25 -28.42
C SER A 27 22.75 -48.44 -27.16
N SER A 28 22.18 -48.93 -26.04
CA SER A 28 22.89 -49.34 -24.78
C SER A 28 23.66 -48.23 -24.03
N SER A 29 24.03 -48.34 -22.74
CA SER A 29 23.73 -49.37 -21.72
C SER A 29 23.77 -48.77 -20.29
N SER A 30 23.17 -49.51 -19.36
CA SER A 30 23.13 -49.29 -17.91
C SER A 30 24.45 -49.01 -17.17
N THR A 31 24.34 -48.35 -16.02
CA THR A 31 24.82 -48.93 -14.74
C THR A 31 23.90 -48.54 -13.58
N LYS A 32 23.84 -49.40 -12.55
CA LYS A 32 23.19 -49.12 -11.26
C LYS A 32 24.27 -48.90 -10.21
N THR A 33 24.05 -47.96 -9.29
CA THR A 33 24.64 -48.02 -7.95
C THR A 33 23.54 -47.81 -6.93
N ALA A 34 23.47 -48.70 -5.95
CA ALA A 34 22.55 -48.66 -4.82
C ALA A 34 23.33 -49.11 -3.57
N LYS A 35 22.65 -49.07 -2.41
CA LYS A 35 23.11 -49.49 -1.08
C LYS A 35 23.90 -48.44 -0.27
N GLN A 36 23.79 -48.38 1.07
CA GLN A 36 22.75 -48.93 1.97
C GLN A 36 22.81 -48.24 3.34
N HIS A 37 21.64 -48.03 3.96
CA HIS A 37 21.40 -48.10 5.43
C HIS A 37 22.12 -47.02 6.29
N SER A 38 21.83 -46.85 7.59
CA SER A 38 20.93 -47.62 8.48
C SER A 38 19.95 -46.75 9.28
N SER A 39 18.80 -47.33 9.57
CA SER A 39 17.75 -46.75 10.41
C SER A 39 17.98 -47.02 11.91
N ALA A 40 17.16 -46.34 12.73
CA ALA A 40 16.75 -46.66 14.12
C ALA A 40 17.41 -45.86 15.27
N LYS A 41 16.77 -45.64 16.44
CA LYS A 41 15.35 -45.35 16.84
C LYS A 41 15.26 -45.37 18.39
N LYS A 42 14.43 -44.48 18.96
CA LYS A 42 13.82 -44.51 20.32
C LYS A 42 14.64 -44.12 21.58
N THR A 43 14.31 -42.91 22.07
CA THR A 43 13.73 -42.58 23.40
C THR A 43 14.49 -42.69 24.74
N SER A 44 14.31 -41.62 25.52
CA SER A 44 14.00 -41.54 26.97
C SER A 44 15.08 -41.78 28.04
N LYS A 45 15.31 -40.74 28.87
CA LYS A 45 14.86 -40.74 30.28
C LYS A 45 14.74 -39.31 30.87
N LYS A 46 14.28 -39.23 32.13
CA LYS A 46 13.90 -38.04 32.91
C LYS A 46 14.71 -38.00 34.22
N ALA A 47 14.84 -36.80 34.81
CA ALA A 47 15.22 -36.52 36.23
C ALA A 47 16.70 -36.72 36.63
N GLN A 48 17.21 -36.17 37.74
CA GLN A 48 16.92 -34.95 38.57
C GLN A 48 17.92 -34.93 39.75
N SER A 49 18.31 -33.75 40.29
CA SER A 49 19.07 -33.57 41.56
C SER A 49 20.51 -34.19 41.58
N THR A 50 21.49 -33.90 42.45
CA THR A 50 21.81 -32.91 43.52
C THR A 50 23.31 -33.10 43.86
N ALA A 51 24.10 -32.18 44.45
CA ALA A 51 24.05 -30.73 44.70
C ALA A 51 25.42 -30.29 45.33
N ALA A 52 25.46 -29.16 46.07
CA ALA A 52 26.56 -28.60 46.86
C ALA A 52 27.71 -27.87 46.11
N GLY A 53 28.21 -26.72 46.60
CA GLY A 53 27.67 -25.92 47.72
C GLY A 53 28.52 -24.72 48.17
N GLN A 54 27.92 -23.90 49.06
CA GLN A 54 28.52 -22.84 49.91
C GLN A 54 29.11 -21.61 49.18
N SER A 55 29.08 -20.38 49.71
CA SER A 55 28.27 -19.71 50.77
C SER A 55 28.42 -18.17 50.55
N SER A 56 27.83 -17.21 51.26
CA SER A 56 27.02 -17.20 52.50
C SER A 56 26.11 -15.95 52.57
N GLN A 57 25.17 -16.02 53.52
CA GLN A 57 24.34 -14.99 54.20
C GLN A 57 25.01 -13.62 54.44
N ALA A 58 24.29 -12.53 54.82
CA ALA A 58 22.96 -12.36 55.46
C ALA A 58 22.20 -11.15 54.82
N ALA A 59 20.85 -11.05 54.75
CA ALA A 59 19.79 -11.06 55.78
C ALA A 59 19.73 -9.74 56.63
N GLN A 60 18.58 -9.19 57.07
CA GLN A 60 17.21 -9.74 57.07
C GLN A 60 16.06 -8.70 57.31
N SER A 61 14.85 -9.02 56.82
CA SER A 61 13.48 -8.78 57.37
C SER A 61 12.94 -7.38 57.77
N SER A 62 12.04 -6.84 56.92
CA SER A 62 10.57 -6.76 57.09
C SER A 62 9.88 -6.45 58.45
N ALA A 63 9.08 -5.36 58.49
CA ALA A 63 7.78 -5.17 59.18
C ALA A 63 7.17 -3.77 58.86
N SER A 64 5.91 -3.38 59.10
CA SER A 64 4.59 -4.04 58.92
C SER A 64 3.41 -3.01 59.02
N GLN A 65 2.49 -3.03 58.03
CA GLN A 65 1.05 -2.63 57.99
C GLN A 65 0.41 -1.48 58.84
N SER A 66 -0.69 -0.90 58.25
CA SER A 66 -1.83 -0.16 58.88
C SER A 66 -1.58 1.32 59.27
N SER A 67 -2.26 2.36 58.73
CA SER A 67 -3.68 2.81 58.77
C SER A 67 -3.99 3.70 60.01
N THR A 68 -4.79 4.79 60.01
CA THR A 68 -5.94 5.24 59.18
C THR A 68 -6.12 6.80 59.12
N SER A 69 -7.05 7.26 58.26
CA SER A 69 -8.09 8.30 58.48
C SER A 69 -7.82 9.83 58.63
N ASN A 70 -8.22 10.57 57.58
CA ASN A 70 -9.32 11.58 57.55
C ASN A 70 -9.10 13.10 57.86
N GLY A 71 -9.85 13.97 57.16
CA GLY A 71 -9.90 15.45 57.25
C GLY A 71 -9.16 16.16 56.09
N SER A 72 -9.72 17.02 55.20
CA SER A 72 -10.70 18.14 55.29
C SER A 72 -10.12 19.38 56.00
N THR A 73 -10.18 20.62 55.51
CA THR A 73 -11.05 21.31 54.50
C THR A 73 -10.29 22.35 53.62
N SER A 74 -11.00 23.20 52.86
CA SER A 74 -10.51 24.10 51.80
C SER A 74 -10.77 25.62 52.01
N SER A 75 -9.83 26.47 51.59
CA SER A 75 -10.00 27.90 51.23
C SER A 75 -8.81 28.32 50.32
N VAL A 76 -8.90 29.04 49.19
CA VAL A 76 -9.43 30.38 48.82
C VAL A 76 -8.75 31.56 49.58
N ALA A 77 -8.31 32.68 48.98
CA ALA A 77 -8.50 33.20 47.61
C ALA A 77 -7.39 34.19 47.11
N SER A 78 -7.34 34.37 45.78
CA SER A 78 -7.07 35.60 44.97
C SER A 78 -6.06 36.70 45.35
N SER A 79 -5.10 36.98 44.45
CA SER A 79 -4.72 38.34 43.93
C SER A 79 -3.50 38.27 42.99
N SER A 80 -3.16 39.24 42.12
CA SER A 80 -3.94 39.93 41.05
C SER A 80 -3.05 40.97 40.31
N SER A 81 -2.70 40.75 39.04
CA SER A 81 -2.10 41.75 38.10
C SER A 81 -1.70 41.05 36.77
N ALA A 82 -1.59 41.71 35.61
CA ALA A 82 -2.18 42.96 35.11
C ALA A 82 -2.30 42.87 33.56
N ALA A 83 -2.97 43.83 32.93
CA ALA A 83 -3.43 43.72 31.54
C ALA A 83 -2.35 43.89 30.45
N ALA A 84 -2.59 43.24 29.29
CA ALA A 84 -2.11 43.70 27.99
C ALA A 84 -3.21 43.46 26.94
N LYS A 85 -3.72 44.53 26.32
CA LYS A 85 -4.70 44.49 25.21
C LYS A 85 -4.03 45.04 23.96
N SER A 86 -4.06 44.27 22.87
CA SER A 86 -3.73 44.75 21.53
C SER A 86 -4.80 44.30 20.52
N THR A 87 -5.52 45.29 19.99
CA THR A 87 -6.52 45.12 18.92
C THR A 87 -6.11 46.01 17.76
N THR A 88 -5.81 45.41 16.62
CA THR A 88 -5.52 46.14 15.37
C THR A 88 -6.13 45.40 14.18
N ASP A 89 -7.26 45.90 13.70
CA ASP A 89 -7.73 45.62 12.35
C ASP A 89 -7.03 46.55 11.35
N ASN A 90 -6.64 46.03 10.18
CA ASN A 90 -7.20 46.50 8.91
C ASN A 90 -6.92 45.50 7.77
N SER A 91 -7.73 45.54 6.72
CA SER A 91 -7.57 44.71 5.52
C SER A 91 -6.61 45.32 4.50
N ALA A 92 -5.91 44.45 3.75
CA ALA A 92 -5.29 44.77 2.48
C ALA A 92 -5.45 43.59 1.50
N ALA A 93 -6.22 43.79 0.43
CA ALA A 93 -6.38 42.78 -0.61
C ALA A 93 -5.20 42.83 -1.59
N GLY A 94 -4.37 41.79 -1.63
CA GLY A 94 -3.22 41.73 -2.54
C GLY A 94 -2.55 40.36 -2.60
N GLN A 95 -2.65 39.71 -3.77
CA GLN A 95 -1.94 38.49 -4.19
C GLN A 95 -1.93 37.30 -3.20
N ILE A 96 -2.64 36.22 -3.54
CA ILE A 96 -2.51 34.92 -2.86
C ILE A 96 -1.16 34.27 -3.22
N LYS A 97 -0.08 34.70 -2.55
CA LYS A 97 1.08 33.85 -2.28
C LYS A 97 0.77 33.06 -1.02
N THR A 98 0.42 31.78 -1.18
CA THR A 98 0.07 30.93 -0.04
C THR A 98 1.26 30.71 0.88
N SER A 99 1.16 31.21 2.12
CA SER A 99 2.09 30.89 3.20
C SER A 99 2.08 29.39 3.47
N ALA A 100 3.20 28.72 3.22
CA ALA A 100 3.36 27.29 3.46
C ALA A 100 3.23 26.96 4.95
N VAL A 101 2.09 26.36 5.33
CA VAL A 101 1.75 26.03 6.72
C VAL A 101 2.69 24.97 7.28
N ASN A 102 3.18 25.15 8.51
CA ASN A 102 3.95 24.16 9.26
C ASN A 102 3.19 23.74 10.54
N PRO A 103 2.30 22.74 10.50
CA PRO A 103 1.57 22.29 11.68
C PRO A 103 2.51 21.70 12.75
N ALA A 104 2.17 21.89 14.02
CA ALA A 104 2.70 21.10 15.14
C ALA A 104 1.65 20.06 15.57
N GLY A 105 2.04 19.12 16.44
CA GLY A 105 1.18 18.04 16.93
C GLY A 105 1.38 16.70 16.21
N SER A 106 0.45 15.76 16.42
CA SER A 106 0.50 14.40 15.88
C SER A 106 0.24 14.35 14.38
N ASP A 107 0.67 13.28 13.71
CA ASP A 107 0.52 13.12 12.25
C ASP A 107 -0.92 13.28 11.75
N ALA A 108 -1.93 12.89 12.55
CA ALA A 108 -3.33 13.15 12.25
C ALA A 108 -3.70 14.66 12.29
N GLN A 109 -3.19 15.41 13.26
CA GLN A 109 -3.36 16.87 13.33
C GLN A 109 -2.63 17.57 12.17
N ARG A 110 -1.41 17.11 11.84
CA ARG A 110 -0.64 17.63 10.69
C ARG A 110 -1.38 17.37 9.37
N LEU A 111 -1.89 16.15 9.18
CA LEU A 111 -2.68 15.76 8.00
C LEU A 111 -3.93 16.63 7.84
N ALA A 112 -4.68 16.88 8.92
CA ALA A 112 -5.86 17.73 8.87
C ALA A 112 -5.54 19.17 8.41
N ALA A 113 -4.50 19.78 8.98
CA ALA A 113 -4.08 21.14 8.62
C ALA A 113 -3.46 21.23 7.20
N PHE A 114 -2.73 20.21 6.76
CA PHE A 114 -2.29 20.09 5.37
C PHE A 114 -3.48 19.94 4.42
N ASN A 115 -4.45 19.08 4.75
CA ASN A 115 -5.64 18.87 3.92
C ASN A 115 -6.50 20.13 3.79
N GLN A 116 -6.65 20.91 4.86
CA GLN A 116 -7.30 22.23 4.81
C GLN A 116 -6.57 23.18 3.85
N SER A 117 -5.23 23.23 3.94
CA SER A 117 -4.38 24.05 3.08
C SER A 117 -4.45 23.63 1.60
N ILE A 118 -4.51 22.32 1.33
CA ILE A 118 -4.63 21.75 -0.03
C ILE A 118 -6.02 22.03 -0.61
N ARG A 119 -7.12 21.83 0.14
CA ARG A 119 -8.47 22.17 -0.34
C ARG A 119 -8.66 23.67 -0.58
N ALA A 120 -7.97 24.53 0.18
CA ALA A 120 -7.92 25.97 -0.08
C ALA A 120 -7.20 26.36 -1.39
N GLN A 121 -6.59 25.41 -2.11
CA GLN A 121 -5.87 25.65 -3.38
C GLN A 121 -6.39 24.78 -4.54
N LEU A 122 -6.86 23.56 -4.26
CA LEU A 122 -7.39 22.63 -5.25
C LEU A 122 -8.93 22.56 -5.26
N GLY A 123 -9.60 23.23 -4.31
CA GLY A 123 -11.06 23.18 -4.15
C GLY A 123 -11.52 21.91 -3.43
N ASN A 124 -12.73 21.45 -3.77
CA ASN A 124 -13.32 20.25 -3.17
C ASN A 124 -12.68 18.96 -3.73
N VAL A 125 -11.52 18.59 -3.19
CA VAL A 125 -10.76 17.38 -3.57
C VAL A 125 -10.79 16.32 -2.48
N LEU A 126 -10.81 15.05 -2.92
CA LEU A 126 -10.66 13.90 -2.04
C LEU A 126 -9.25 13.86 -1.45
N LEU A 127 -9.15 13.79 -0.12
CA LEU A 127 -7.90 13.65 0.62
C LEU A 127 -8.06 12.63 1.77
N PRO A 128 -7.03 11.82 2.09
CA PRO A 128 -7.08 10.85 3.17
C PRO A 128 -7.28 11.55 4.52
N THR A 129 -8.15 11.02 5.38
CA THR A 129 -8.35 11.54 6.75
C THR A 129 -7.58 10.76 7.82
N THR A 130 -6.84 9.71 7.45
CA THR A 130 -5.87 9.01 8.31
C THR A 130 -4.47 9.05 7.68
N PRO A 131 -3.37 9.13 8.46
CA PRO A 131 -2.02 9.02 7.93
C PRO A 131 -1.66 7.61 7.44
N GLY A 132 -2.46 6.58 7.77
CA GLY A 132 -2.25 5.19 7.30
C GLY A 132 -1.03 4.48 7.87
N LEU A 133 -0.45 5.01 8.94
CA LEU A 133 0.71 4.47 9.64
C LEU A 133 0.37 4.34 11.12
N ALA A 134 0.51 3.13 11.68
CA ALA A 134 0.08 2.82 13.04
C ALA A 134 0.85 3.64 14.10
N THR A 135 2.17 3.75 13.92
CA THR A 135 3.07 4.64 14.67
C THR A 135 4.22 5.08 13.75
N THR A 136 4.78 6.28 13.98
CA THR A 136 6.01 6.72 13.30
C THR A 136 6.97 7.33 14.30
N ASN A 137 8.28 7.12 14.10
CA ASN A 137 9.35 7.75 14.90
C ASN A 137 9.75 9.12 14.31
N GLY A 138 8.80 9.87 13.74
CA GLY A 138 9.07 11.10 13.02
C GLY A 138 7.81 11.95 12.85
N HIS A 139 7.76 12.69 11.75
CA HIS A 139 6.62 13.53 11.39
C HIS A 139 6.21 13.28 9.95
N LEU A 140 4.91 13.09 9.74
CA LEU A 140 4.26 13.16 8.43
C LEU A 140 4.60 14.50 7.77
N ASN A 141 5.14 14.45 6.57
CA ASN A 141 5.37 15.60 5.70
C ASN A 141 4.61 15.42 4.38
N VAL A 142 4.13 16.53 3.81
CA VAL A 142 3.35 16.51 2.57
C VAL A 142 3.89 17.55 1.59
N ARG A 143 4.01 17.14 0.33
CA ARG A 143 4.11 18.06 -0.82
C ARG A 143 3.09 17.70 -1.88
N TYR A 144 2.64 18.67 -2.66
CA TYR A 144 1.77 18.45 -3.81
C TYR A 144 2.16 19.34 -5.00
N SER A 145 1.71 18.94 -6.18
CA SER A 145 1.84 19.70 -7.42
C SER A 145 0.60 19.54 -8.29
N GLY A 146 0.44 20.43 -9.28
CA GLY A 146 -0.71 20.45 -10.19
C GLY A 146 -1.83 21.39 -9.75
N ASN A 147 -3.06 21.09 -10.14
CA ASN A 147 -4.25 21.91 -9.98
C ASN A 147 -5.52 21.05 -9.81
N ALA A 148 -6.69 21.68 -9.62
CA ALA A 148 -7.96 21.00 -9.41
C ALA A 148 -8.32 19.94 -10.49
N ASN A 149 -7.85 20.10 -11.74
CA ASN A 149 -8.10 19.14 -12.82
C ASN A 149 -7.11 17.96 -12.81
N SER A 150 -5.82 18.21 -12.55
CA SER A 150 -4.82 17.15 -12.39
C SER A 150 -3.81 17.51 -11.30
N TYR A 151 -3.67 16.66 -10.29
CA TYR A 151 -2.75 16.88 -9.17
C TYR A 151 -2.07 15.57 -8.72
N THR A 152 -0.93 15.72 -8.05
CA THR A 152 -0.25 14.64 -7.33
C THR A 152 0.19 15.12 -5.96
N ILE A 153 -0.09 14.32 -4.93
CA ILE A 153 0.23 14.57 -3.53
C ILE A 153 1.13 13.44 -3.04
N TYR A 154 2.21 13.80 -2.37
CA TYR A 154 3.26 12.89 -1.90
C TYR A 154 3.29 12.98 -0.37
N TYR A 155 3.10 11.85 0.29
CA TYR A 155 3.12 11.71 1.74
C TYR A 155 4.43 11.00 2.14
N SER A 156 5.26 11.66 2.94
CA SER A 156 6.54 11.15 3.43
C SER A 156 6.62 11.25 4.95
N VAL A 157 7.60 10.61 5.58
CA VAL A 157 7.89 10.74 7.01
C VAL A 157 9.36 11.13 7.17
N GLY A 158 9.68 11.96 8.16
CA GLY A 158 11.06 12.21 8.56
C GLY A 158 11.19 12.87 9.93
N TYR A 159 12.39 12.84 10.51
CA TYR A 159 12.73 13.35 11.85
C TYR A 159 12.60 14.88 12.02
N THR A 160 11.94 15.59 11.11
CA THR A 160 11.70 17.03 11.20
C THR A 160 10.35 17.35 10.59
N ALA A 161 9.51 18.03 11.36
CA ALA A 161 8.26 18.60 10.88
C ALA A 161 8.55 19.71 9.87
N LYS A 162 8.25 19.47 8.60
CA LYS A 162 8.36 20.43 7.50
C LYS A 162 7.01 21.07 7.21
N ARG A 163 7.09 22.26 6.60
CA ARG A 163 5.93 22.96 6.03
C ARG A 163 5.43 22.28 4.76
N LEU A 164 4.17 22.53 4.40
CA LEU A 164 3.58 22.08 3.14
C LEU A 164 4.45 22.58 1.97
N ASN A 165 4.81 21.69 1.04
CA ASN A 165 5.67 22.01 -0.11
C ASN A 165 7.05 22.58 0.28
N ASP A 166 7.61 22.22 1.43
CA ASP A 166 9.02 22.53 1.73
C ASP A 166 9.95 21.94 0.65
N PRO A 167 10.90 22.71 0.09
CA PRO A 167 11.73 22.24 -1.02
C PRO A 167 12.59 21.01 -0.67
N THR A 168 12.89 20.80 0.62
CA THR A 168 13.63 19.62 1.09
C THR A 168 12.84 18.31 1.02
N LEU A 169 11.54 18.36 0.72
CA LEU A 169 10.69 17.17 0.50
C LEU A 169 10.85 16.57 -0.90
N SER A 170 11.54 17.25 -1.82
CA SER A 170 11.82 16.73 -3.17
C SER A 170 12.71 15.47 -3.16
N SER A 171 13.66 15.40 -2.22
CA SER A 171 14.58 14.27 -2.03
C SER A 171 14.08 13.21 -1.03
N GLN A 172 12.91 13.41 -0.41
CA GLN A 172 12.31 12.38 0.45
C GLN A 172 11.54 11.36 -0.38
N THR A 173 11.78 10.08 -0.12
CA THR A 173 10.96 8.97 -0.61
C THR A 173 9.58 9.04 0.06
N PRO A 174 8.48 9.18 -0.70
CA PRO A 174 7.14 9.10 -0.14
C PRO A 174 6.78 7.64 0.16
N TYR A 175 6.05 7.41 1.26
CA TYR A 175 5.48 6.11 1.60
C TYR A 175 4.16 5.87 0.86
N LEU A 176 3.43 6.95 0.55
CA LEU A 176 2.23 6.95 -0.29
C LEU A 176 2.23 8.15 -1.25
N ILE A 177 1.73 7.92 -2.47
CA ILE A 177 1.39 8.97 -3.45
C ILE A 177 -0.10 8.85 -3.77
N LEU A 178 -0.82 9.97 -3.77
CA LEU A 178 -2.18 10.09 -4.30
C LEU A 178 -2.13 11.01 -5.53
N SER A 179 -2.54 10.51 -6.68
CA SER A 179 -2.70 11.29 -7.91
C SER A 179 -4.15 11.28 -8.40
N LYS A 180 -4.50 12.32 -9.16
CA LYS A 180 -5.83 12.55 -9.71
C LYS A 180 -5.71 13.17 -11.09
N LYS A 181 -6.56 12.75 -12.03
CA LYS A 181 -6.62 13.31 -13.38
C LYS A 181 -8.05 13.33 -13.93
N THR A 182 -8.52 14.51 -14.37
CA THR A 182 -9.74 14.67 -15.18
C THR A 182 -9.45 14.28 -16.64
N TYR A 183 -10.37 13.54 -17.25
CA TYR A 183 -10.40 13.18 -18.66
C TYR A 183 -11.56 13.88 -19.38
N ALA A 184 -11.56 13.88 -20.72
CA ALA A 184 -12.61 14.53 -21.51
C ALA A 184 -14.01 13.91 -21.34
N SER A 185 -14.10 12.63 -20.95
CA SER A 185 -15.38 11.91 -20.77
C SER A 185 -15.24 10.73 -19.81
N LYS A 186 -16.38 10.16 -19.35
CA LYS A 186 -16.40 8.91 -18.58
C LYS A 186 -15.73 7.76 -19.35
N ALA A 187 -15.99 7.65 -20.65
CA ALA A 187 -15.36 6.62 -21.50
C ALA A 187 -13.83 6.76 -21.57
N ALA A 188 -13.31 7.99 -21.70
CA ALA A 188 -11.87 8.24 -21.73
C ALA A 188 -11.19 7.96 -20.38
N ALA A 189 -11.90 8.16 -19.26
CA ALA A 189 -11.44 7.75 -17.93
C ALA A 189 -11.43 6.20 -17.78
N ALA A 190 -12.50 5.53 -18.21
CA ALA A 190 -12.58 4.06 -18.21
C ALA A 190 -11.47 3.40 -19.04
N GLN A 191 -11.20 3.93 -20.24
CA GLN A 191 -10.11 3.46 -21.12
C GLN A 191 -8.71 3.65 -20.53
N ALA A 192 -8.55 4.52 -19.53
CA ALA A 192 -7.27 4.69 -18.83
C ALA A 192 -7.05 3.70 -17.68
N ILE A 193 -8.07 2.92 -17.30
CA ILE A 193 -7.98 1.89 -16.27
C ILE A 193 -7.94 0.51 -16.96
N ARG A 194 -6.77 -0.13 -16.93
CA ARG A 194 -6.56 -1.45 -17.56
C ARG A 194 -7.28 -2.54 -16.77
N HIS A 195 -8.41 -3.00 -17.29
CA HIS A 195 -9.27 -4.03 -16.69
C HIS A 195 -9.13 -5.37 -17.44
N TYR A 196 -9.58 -6.48 -16.84
CA TYR A 196 -9.65 -7.77 -17.52
C TYR A 196 -11.11 -8.24 -17.66
N ASP A 197 -11.43 -8.82 -18.81
CA ASP A 197 -12.74 -9.43 -19.08
C ASP A 197 -12.78 -10.85 -18.49
N ASP A 198 -13.95 -11.33 -18.06
CA ASP A 198 -14.07 -12.63 -17.36
C ASP A 198 -13.67 -13.84 -18.22
N SER A 199 -13.59 -13.66 -19.54
CA SER A 199 -13.03 -14.64 -20.47
C SER A 199 -11.52 -14.85 -20.31
N SER A 200 -10.77 -13.91 -19.71
CA SER A 200 -9.32 -14.05 -19.51
C SER A 200 -8.94 -14.91 -18.31
N THR A 201 -9.89 -15.25 -17.43
CA THR A 201 -9.68 -16.16 -16.29
C THR A 201 -10.52 -17.42 -16.37
N ALA A 202 -11.32 -17.59 -17.43
CA ALA A 202 -12.16 -18.75 -17.68
C ALA A 202 -11.32 -20.04 -17.76
N GLY A 203 -11.62 -21.00 -16.89
CA GLY A 203 -10.93 -22.30 -16.83
C GLY A 203 -9.61 -22.32 -16.06
N LEU A 204 -9.17 -21.19 -15.49
CA LEU A 204 -8.01 -21.17 -14.58
C LEU A 204 -8.33 -21.85 -13.23
N PRO A 205 -7.33 -22.42 -12.54
CA PRO A 205 -7.47 -22.90 -11.16
C PRO A 205 -8.00 -21.82 -10.23
N THR A 206 -8.88 -22.22 -9.29
CA THR A 206 -9.48 -21.33 -8.29
C THR A 206 -9.00 -21.62 -6.87
N VAL A 207 -9.10 -20.61 -6.00
CA VAL A 207 -8.77 -20.70 -4.57
C VAL A 207 -9.78 -19.90 -3.74
N ASP A 208 -10.19 -20.45 -2.61
CA ASP A 208 -11.01 -19.78 -1.61
C ASP A 208 -10.19 -18.70 -0.87
N LEU A 209 -10.71 -17.47 -0.82
CA LEU A 209 -10.11 -16.33 -0.12
C LEU A 209 -10.77 -16.02 1.22
N GLY A 210 -11.78 -16.80 1.63
CA GLY A 210 -12.65 -16.46 2.74
C GLY A 210 -13.74 -15.47 2.33
N HIS A 211 -14.67 -15.17 3.25
CA HIS A 211 -15.75 -14.18 3.07
C HIS A 211 -16.66 -14.43 1.84
N GLY A 212 -16.64 -15.65 1.28
CA GLY A 212 -17.36 -16.01 0.06
C GLY A 212 -16.67 -15.61 -1.25
N LEU A 213 -15.48 -15.01 -1.18
CA LEU A 213 -14.68 -14.59 -2.32
C LEU A 213 -13.80 -15.74 -2.84
N THR A 214 -13.70 -15.85 -4.16
CA THR A 214 -12.87 -16.85 -4.85
C THR A 214 -11.93 -16.15 -5.81
N GLY A 215 -10.63 -16.44 -5.69
CA GLY A 215 -9.60 -16.00 -6.62
C GLY A 215 -9.34 -17.01 -7.73
N THR A 216 -8.98 -16.52 -8.91
CA THR A 216 -8.41 -17.31 -10.02
C THR A 216 -6.90 -17.14 -10.05
N ILE A 217 -6.15 -18.22 -10.27
CA ILE A 217 -4.68 -18.20 -10.32
C ILE A 217 -4.23 -18.49 -11.74
N ASP A 218 -3.58 -17.50 -12.38
CA ASP A 218 -2.71 -17.72 -13.54
C ASP A 218 -1.28 -18.00 -13.05
N ALA A 219 -0.58 -18.91 -13.72
CA ALA A 219 0.77 -19.35 -13.34
C ALA A 219 1.57 -19.75 -14.58
N GLY A 220 2.60 -18.97 -14.92
CA GLY A 220 3.39 -19.15 -16.13
C GLY A 220 4.70 -18.39 -16.11
N ALA A 221 5.68 -18.85 -16.89
CA ALA A 221 7.00 -18.20 -17.07
C ALA A 221 7.74 -17.81 -15.76
N GLY A 222 7.46 -18.49 -14.65
CA GLY A 222 8.07 -18.20 -13.35
C GLY A 222 7.33 -17.19 -12.47
N GLN A 223 6.15 -16.71 -12.89
CA GLN A 223 5.28 -15.80 -12.14
C GLN A 223 3.95 -16.47 -11.76
N ARG A 224 3.25 -15.90 -10.78
CA ARG A 224 1.85 -16.21 -10.44
C ARG A 224 1.05 -14.92 -10.31
N TYR A 225 -0.17 -14.91 -10.82
CA TYR A 225 -1.13 -13.81 -10.66
C TYR A 225 -2.44 -14.38 -10.10
N LEU A 226 -2.79 -14.00 -8.87
CA LEU A 226 -4.08 -14.33 -8.26
C LEU A 226 -5.01 -13.14 -8.43
N THR A 227 -6.10 -13.30 -9.18
CA THR A 227 -7.08 -12.24 -9.47
C THR A 227 -8.48 -12.62 -8.98
N TRP A 228 -9.14 -11.69 -8.29
CA TRP A 228 -10.56 -11.78 -7.93
C TRP A 228 -11.30 -10.45 -8.23
N LYS A 229 -12.62 -10.46 -8.10
CA LYS A 229 -13.49 -9.29 -8.32
C LYS A 229 -14.41 -9.07 -7.11
N GLU A 230 -14.66 -7.81 -6.80
CA GLU A 230 -15.48 -7.39 -5.65
C GLU A 230 -16.24 -6.09 -6.02
N GLY A 231 -17.53 -6.23 -6.34
CA GLY A 231 -18.31 -5.13 -6.93
C GLY A 231 -17.69 -4.64 -8.24
N HIS A 232 -17.32 -3.36 -8.30
CA HIS A 232 -16.62 -2.75 -9.45
C HIS A 232 -15.09 -2.79 -9.34
N TRP A 233 -14.52 -3.45 -8.31
CA TRP A 233 -13.08 -3.66 -8.19
C TRP A 233 -12.66 -5.00 -8.81
N GLN A 234 -11.52 -4.99 -9.49
CA GLN A 234 -10.76 -6.17 -9.86
C GLN A 234 -9.40 -6.11 -9.18
N LEU A 235 -9.08 -7.07 -8.33
CA LEU A 235 -7.90 -7.06 -7.48
C LEU A 235 -6.96 -8.20 -7.89
N THR A 236 -5.67 -7.90 -8.09
CA THR A 236 -4.65 -8.87 -8.52
C THR A 236 -3.45 -8.80 -7.58
N VAL A 237 -3.06 -9.94 -6.99
CA VAL A 237 -1.76 -10.13 -6.33
C VAL A 237 -0.81 -10.84 -7.29
N HIS A 238 0.36 -10.25 -7.51
CA HIS A 238 1.49 -10.87 -8.22
C HIS A 238 2.51 -11.44 -7.23
N ALA A 239 3.10 -12.57 -7.60
CA ALA A 239 4.10 -13.29 -6.84
C ALA A 239 5.17 -13.90 -7.76
N ALA A 240 6.44 -13.69 -7.45
CA ALA A 240 7.56 -14.28 -8.16
C ALA A 240 7.72 -15.76 -7.77
N ALA A 241 7.04 -16.65 -8.49
CA ALA A 241 7.07 -18.09 -8.23
C ALA A 241 8.48 -18.70 -8.36
N VAL A 242 9.38 -18.07 -9.13
CA VAL A 242 10.84 -18.39 -9.16
C VAL A 242 11.55 -18.16 -7.83
N ASN A 243 11.08 -17.22 -7.02
CA ASN A 243 11.57 -16.96 -5.67
C ASN A 243 10.88 -17.86 -4.61
N GLY A 244 9.94 -18.71 -5.03
CA GLY A 244 9.10 -19.52 -4.15
C GLY A 244 7.84 -18.80 -3.64
N GLU A 245 7.53 -17.60 -4.11
CA GLU A 245 6.42 -16.78 -3.61
C GLU A 245 5.03 -17.35 -3.96
N ASP A 246 4.08 -17.20 -3.03
CA ASP A 246 2.68 -17.61 -3.15
C ASP A 246 1.78 -16.38 -2.95
N PRO A 247 0.88 -16.05 -3.90
CA PRO A 247 -0.01 -14.89 -3.76
C PRO A 247 -1.20 -15.14 -2.81
N VAL A 248 -1.51 -16.40 -2.43
CA VAL A 248 -2.72 -16.73 -1.66
C VAL A 248 -2.76 -16.08 -0.27
N PRO A 249 -1.70 -16.07 0.57
CA PRO A 249 -1.74 -15.43 1.88
C PRO A 249 -1.97 -13.93 1.78
N THR A 250 -1.31 -13.25 0.83
CA THR A 250 -1.45 -11.81 0.60
C THR A 250 -2.85 -11.45 0.08
N ALA A 251 -3.45 -12.27 -0.79
CA ALA A 251 -4.82 -12.06 -1.25
C ALA A 251 -5.84 -12.17 -0.10
N ARG A 252 -5.65 -13.13 0.81
CA ARG A 252 -6.49 -13.27 2.02
C ARG A 252 -6.33 -12.09 2.98
N HIS A 253 -5.10 -11.63 3.24
CA HIS A 253 -4.86 -10.41 4.04
C HIS A 253 -5.57 -9.19 3.43
N ILE A 254 -5.56 -9.03 2.11
CA ILE A 254 -6.31 -7.95 1.44
C ILE A 254 -7.81 -8.10 1.68
N VAL A 255 -8.39 -9.31 1.53
CA VAL A 255 -9.82 -9.55 1.80
C VAL A 255 -10.19 -9.26 3.26
N GLU A 256 -9.44 -9.80 4.23
CA GLU A 256 -9.64 -9.55 5.67
C GLU A 256 -9.56 -8.05 6.02
N LEU A 257 -8.74 -7.28 5.29
CA LEU A 257 -8.60 -5.84 5.45
C LEU A 257 -9.74 -5.04 4.79
N LEU A 258 -10.27 -5.49 3.65
CA LEU A 258 -11.37 -4.83 2.94
C LEU A 258 -12.69 -4.91 3.72
N GLU A 259 -12.95 -6.03 4.39
CA GLU A 259 -14.07 -6.23 5.32
C GLU A 259 -14.06 -5.20 6.48
N GLN A 260 -12.89 -4.63 6.80
CA GLN A 260 -12.70 -3.59 7.81
C GLN A 260 -12.65 -2.18 7.20
N PHE A 261 -12.18 -2.04 5.95
CA PHE A 261 -11.85 -0.76 5.31
C PHE A 261 -12.40 -0.67 3.87
N TYR A 262 -13.69 -0.35 3.76
CA TYR A 262 -14.38 -0.12 2.49
C TYR A 262 -13.65 0.88 1.58
N LEU A 263 -13.17 0.39 0.43
CA LEU A 263 -12.60 1.25 -0.61
C LEU A 263 -13.65 2.18 -1.24
N PRO A 264 -13.25 3.32 -1.82
CA PRO A 264 -14.16 4.17 -2.59
C PRO A 264 -14.81 3.37 -3.73
N ALA A 265 -16.14 3.34 -3.77
CA ALA A 265 -16.87 2.71 -4.85
C ALA A 265 -16.52 3.36 -6.22
N PRO A 266 -16.06 2.59 -7.22
CA PRO A 266 -15.86 3.07 -8.58
C PRO A 266 -17.18 3.23 -9.34
N ASP A 267 -17.27 4.23 -10.21
CA ASP A 267 -18.46 4.50 -11.04
C ASP A 267 -18.68 3.50 -12.20
N ASP A 268 -17.71 2.62 -12.47
CA ASP A 268 -17.72 1.67 -13.59
C ASP A 268 -16.65 0.57 -13.36
N ARG A 269 -15.41 0.97 -13.11
CA ARG A 269 -14.28 0.06 -12.85
C ARG A 269 -13.22 0.64 -11.92
N GLY A 270 -12.63 -0.22 -11.10
CA GLY A 270 -11.42 0.03 -10.32
C GLY A 270 -10.52 -1.20 -10.34
N THR A 271 -9.22 -1.01 -10.19
CA THR A 271 -8.21 -2.06 -10.21
C THR A 271 -7.22 -1.89 -9.07
N GLY A 272 -6.97 -2.97 -8.34
CA GLY A 272 -5.86 -3.08 -7.40
C GLY A 272 -4.79 -4.03 -7.94
N THR A 273 -3.54 -3.59 -7.95
CA THR A 273 -2.38 -4.44 -8.23
C THR A 273 -1.45 -4.44 -7.03
N PHE A 274 -1.10 -5.62 -6.55
CA PHE A 274 -0.33 -5.82 -5.33
C PHE A 274 0.82 -6.79 -5.58
N GLU A 275 1.94 -6.58 -4.89
CA GLU A 275 3.12 -7.47 -4.92
C GLU A 275 3.26 -8.19 -3.57
N VAL A 276 3.62 -9.47 -3.58
CA VAL A 276 3.97 -10.21 -2.35
C VAL A 276 5.24 -9.64 -1.69
N SER A 277 6.26 -9.35 -2.49
CA SER A 277 7.56 -8.83 -2.04
C SER A 277 7.74 -7.37 -2.44
N VAL A 278 8.10 -6.50 -1.49
CA VAL A 278 8.34 -5.06 -1.74
C VAL A 278 9.78 -4.68 -1.42
N GLY A 279 10.49 -4.12 -2.40
CA GLY A 279 11.83 -3.57 -2.20
C GLY A 279 11.82 -2.18 -1.56
N ASP A 280 12.94 -1.80 -0.93
CA ASP A 280 13.10 -0.51 -0.25
C ASP A 280 12.74 0.69 -1.15
N GLY A 281 11.92 1.58 -0.61
CA GLY A 281 11.46 2.81 -1.27
C GLY A 281 10.52 2.61 -2.47
N GLN A 282 10.24 1.36 -2.87
CA GLN A 282 9.24 1.06 -3.89
C GLN A 282 7.82 1.26 -3.35
N ARG A 283 6.88 1.53 -4.26
CA ARG A 283 5.44 1.58 -3.97
C ARG A 283 4.64 0.78 -5.01
N PRO A 284 4.84 -0.55 -5.09
CA PRO A 284 4.20 -1.36 -6.13
C PRO A 284 2.76 -1.74 -5.78
N GLN A 285 2.32 -1.49 -4.55
CA GLN A 285 0.94 -1.62 -4.13
C GLN A 285 0.18 -0.43 -4.74
N VAL A 286 -0.74 -0.67 -5.68
CA VAL A 286 -1.44 0.39 -6.41
C VAL A 286 -2.95 0.14 -6.47
N LEU A 287 -3.74 1.13 -6.07
CA LEU A 287 -5.18 1.21 -6.33
C LEU A 287 -5.45 2.29 -7.38
N THR A 288 -6.20 1.97 -8.44
CA THR A 288 -6.66 2.94 -9.45
C THR A 288 -8.14 2.78 -9.70
N TRP A 289 -8.92 3.85 -9.62
CA TRP A 289 -10.38 3.81 -9.82
C TRP A 289 -10.92 5.10 -10.41
N MET A 290 -12.12 5.05 -10.98
CA MET A 290 -12.77 6.22 -11.59
C MET A 290 -14.05 6.67 -10.86
N ARG A 291 -14.30 7.97 -10.94
CA ARG A 291 -15.59 8.61 -10.63
C ARG A 291 -15.91 9.62 -11.73
N GLY A 292 -17.04 9.47 -12.41
CA GLY A 292 -17.38 10.24 -13.60
C GLY A 292 -16.27 10.17 -14.66
N ASN A 293 -15.73 11.33 -15.04
CA ASN A 293 -14.58 11.47 -15.94
C ASN A 293 -13.24 11.66 -15.21
N VAL A 294 -13.16 11.38 -13.90
CA VAL A 294 -11.93 11.47 -13.11
C VAL A 294 -11.39 10.07 -12.84
N VAL A 295 -10.08 9.88 -13.01
CA VAL A 295 -9.32 8.75 -12.47
C VAL A 295 -8.52 9.22 -11.25
N TYR A 296 -8.51 8.41 -10.20
CA TYR A 296 -7.61 8.51 -9.05
C TYR A 296 -6.67 7.30 -9.05
N THR A 297 -5.42 7.51 -8.67
CA THR A 297 -4.43 6.44 -8.47
C THR A 297 -3.69 6.70 -7.17
N MET A 298 -3.66 5.70 -6.28
CA MET A 298 -2.86 5.69 -5.06
C MET A 298 -1.78 4.61 -5.16
N GLU A 299 -0.52 4.99 -4.96
CA GLU A 299 0.64 4.09 -4.86
C GLU A 299 1.11 4.06 -3.41
N ALA A 300 1.37 2.90 -2.81
CA ALA A 300 2.00 2.81 -1.49
C ALA A 300 3.01 1.66 -1.36
N HIS A 301 3.85 1.76 -0.33
CA HIS A 301 4.80 0.70 0.04
C HIS A 301 4.10 -0.49 0.74
N SER A 302 3.13 -0.20 1.61
CA SER A 302 2.35 -1.18 2.37
C SER A 302 0.90 -1.26 1.89
N ILE A 303 0.36 -2.47 1.85
CA ILE A 303 -1.05 -2.78 1.54
C ILE A 303 -1.97 -2.12 2.59
N ASP A 304 -1.66 -2.31 3.87
CA ASP A 304 -2.39 -1.75 5.01
C ASP A 304 -2.51 -0.23 4.90
N THR A 305 -1.39 0.45 4.65
CA THR A 305 -1.37 1.91 4.45
C THR A 305 -2.18 2.35 3.23
N LEU A 306 -2.09 1.60 2.12
CA LEU A 306 -2.82 1.91 0.89
C LEU A 306 -4.33 1.86 1.11
N VAL A 307 -4.83 0.75 1.64
CA VAL A 307 -6.27 0.51 1.84
C VAL A 307 -6.82 1.43 2.93
N GLN A 308 -6.14 1.58 4.08
CA GLN A 308 -6.58 2.49 5.14
C GLN A 308 -6.65 3.95 4.66
N MET A 309 -5.67 4.44 3.91
CA MET A 309 -5.71 5.81 3.38
C MET A 309 -6.79 5.96 2.30
N ALA A 310 -6.99 4.97 1.43
CA ALA A 310 -8.00 5.00 0.37
C ALA A 310 -9.43 4.97 0.95
N ALA A 311 -9.71 4.08 1.89
CA ALA A 311 -10.99 4.03 2.62
C ALA A 311 -11.26 5.31 3.44
N SER A 312 -10.20 6.03 3.84
CA SER A 312 -10.35 7.28 4.57
C SER A 312 -10.71 8.50 3.71
N LEU A 313 -10.64 8.42 2.38
CA LEU A 313 -10.81 9.57 1.46
C LEU A 313 -12.15 10.31 1.65
N LYS A 314 -12.07 11.62 1.88
CA LYS A 314 -13.21 12.56 1.98
C LYS A 314 -12.88 13.89 1.32
#